data_AF-A0A7S4D4J7-F1
#
_entry.id   AF-A0A7S4D4J7-F1
#
_cell.length_a   1.000
_cell.length_b   1.000
_cell.length_c   1.000
_cell.angle_alpha   90.00
_cell.angle_beta   90.00
_cell.angle_gamma   90.00
#
_symmetry.space_group_name_H-M   'P 1'
#
loop_
_entity.id
_entity.type
_entity.pdbx_description
1 polymer ?
#
loop_
_entity_poly.entity_id
_entity_poly.type
_entity_poly.pdbx_seq_one_letter_code
_entity_poly.pdbx_strand_id
1 'polypeptide(L)'
;VAVAAELGRLRADRAAVLAGLLHDTVEDTPLTVEDLGAVFGAEVAEIVRGDTKVSKLIERGATRAAVTAARGLAAGARGARDDEEGPFPDEAAENLRCLLLAMARDRRVVLVKLADRLHNMRTLGAMPAHKQARIARETRAIYVPLAHRLGVWGVKAELEDLCFGVLQPAERAAVARATERFFEGTFEELGGAGSRA
;
A
#
# COMPACT_ATOMS: atom_id res chain seq x y z
N VAL A 1 -6.66 -14.59 -6.91
CA VAL A 1 -6.00 -14.69 -8.25
C VAL A 1 -5.21 -13.43 -8.64
N ALA A 2 -5.78 -12.22 -8.50
CA ALA A 2 -5.10 -10.98 -8.91
C ALA A 2 -3.73 -10.75 -8.23
N VAL A 3 -3.61 -11.04 -6.93
CA VAL A 3 -2.35 -10.93 -6.16
C VAL A 3 -1.24 -11.81 -6.74
N ALA A 4 -1.54 -13.07 -7.06
CA ALA A 4 -0.57 -13.99 -7.67
C ALA A 4 -0.11 -13.51 -9.05
N ALA A 5 -0.99 -12.89 -9.84
CA ALA A 5 -0.63 -12.31 -11.12
C ALA A 5 0.33 -11.12 -10.97
N GLU A 6 0.13 -10.27 -9.95
CA GLU A 6 1.06 -9.18 -9.64
C GLU A 6 2.44 -9.70 -9.21
N LEU A 7 2.47 -10.72 -8.36
CA LEU A 7 3.73 -11.36 -7.98
C LEU A 7 4.46 -11.95 -9.20
N GLY A 8 3.72 -12.50 -10.16
CA GLY A 8 4.27 -12.93 -11.46
C GLY A 8 4.89 -11.79 -12.26
N ARG A 9 4.23 -10.62 -12.33
CA ARG A 9 4.76 -9.41 -13.01
C ARG A 9 6.03 -8.90 -12.34
N LEU A 10 6.08 -8.97 -11.01
CA LEU A 10 7.25 -8.62 -10.20
C LEU A 10 8.37 -9.67 -10.26
N ARG A 11 8.20 -10.75 -11.04
CA ARG A 11 9.14 -11.88 -11.16
C ARG A 11 9.48 -12.50 -9.80
N ALA A 12 8.50 -12.56 -8.91
CA ALA A 12 8.63 -13.25 -7.64
C ALA A 12 8.83 -14.76 -7.87
N ASP A 13 9.45 -15.43 -6.92
CA ASP A 13 9.68 -16.87 -7.02
C ASP A 13 8.38 -17.67 -6.90
N ARG A 14 8.46 -18.97 -7.22
CA ARG A 14 7.29 -19.86 -7.21
C ARG A 14 6.60 -19.88 -5.85
N ALA A 15 7.37 -19.88 -4.76
CA ALA A 15 6.83 -19.92 -3.41
C ALA A 15 6.01 -18.67 -3.08
N ALA A 16 6.49 -17.47 -3.45
CA ALA A 16 5.75 -16.23 -3.28
C ALA A 16 4.45 -16.21 -4.11
N VAL A 17 4.50 -16.64 -5.38
CA VAL A 17 3.30 -16.69 -6.24
C VAL A 17 2.25 -17.65 -5.67
N LEU A 18 2.67 -18.83 -5.20
CA LEU A 18 1.78 -19.79 -4.53
C LEU A 18 1.21 -19.20 -3.24
N ALA A 19 2.04 -18.55 -2.41
CA ALA A 19 1.58 -17.88 -1.20
C ALA A 19 0.55 -16.78 -1.51
N GLY A 20 0.75 -15.98 -2.56
CA GLY A 20 -0.21 -14.96 -2.98
C GLY A 20 -1.54 -15.54 -3.48
N LEU A 21 -1.55 -16.78 -3.98
CA LEU A 21 -2.81 -17.48 -4.29
C LEU A 21 -3.54 -17.93 -3.02
N LEU A 22 -2.79 -18.24 -1.96
CA LEU A 22 -3.28 -18.87 -0.73
C LEU A 22 -3.41 -17.89 0.46
N HIS A 23 -2.99 -16.63 0.33
CA HIS A 23 -2.76 -15.74 1.47
C HIS A 23 -3.97 -15.58 2.41
N ASP A 24 -5.19 -15.47 1.85
CA ASP A 24 -6.42 -15.35 2.65
C ASP A 24 -7.02 -16.69 3.10
N THR A 25 -6.50 -17.83 2.62
CA THR A 25 -7.14 -19.14 2.86
C THR A 25 -7.17 -19.53 4.33
N VAL A 26 -6.15 -19.18 5.11
CA VAL A 26 -6.09 -19.48 6.55
C VAL A 26 -7.05 -18.60 7.37
N GLU A 27 -7.43 -17.44 6.82
CA GLU A 27 -8.35 -16.50 7.49
C GLU A 27 -9.80 -16.73 7.09
N ASP A 28 -10.04 -17.03 5.81
CA ASP A 28 -11.39 -17.14 5.23
C ASP A 28 -11.93 -18.58 5.18
N THR A 29 -11.10 -19.58 5.48
CA THR A 29 -11.50 -20.99 5.40
C THR A 29 -11.03 -21.78 6.62
N PRO A 30 -11.55 -23.00 6.86
CA PRO A 30 -11.10 -23.87 7.95
C PRO A 30 -9.67 -24.43 7.80
N LEU A 31 -8.95 -24.10 6.72
CA LEU A 31 -7.60 -24.60 6.46
C LEU A 31 -6.59 -24.02 7.46
N THR A 32 -5.69 -24.87 7.93
CA THR A 32 -4.60 -24.48 8.84
C THR A 32 -3.29 -24.28 8.08
N VAL A 33 -2.32 -23.62 8.71
CA VAL A 33 -0.96 -23.49 8.14
C VAL A 33 -0.30 -24.86 8.00
N GLU A 34 -0.62 -25.78 8.91
CA GLU A 34 -0.14 -27.15 8.90
C GLU A 34 -0.69 -27.91 7.67
N ASP A 35 -1.97 -27.71 7.32
CA ASP A 35 -2.57 -28.26 6.10
C ASP A 35 -1.88 -27.70 4.85
N LEU A 36 -1.61 -26.39 4.82
CA LEU A 36 -0.85 -25.77 3.72
C LEU A 36 0.56 -26.35 3.60
N GLY A 37 1.23 -26.60 4.73
CA GLY A 37 2.55 -27.20 4.77
C GLY A 37 2.59 -28.62 4.22
N ALA A 38 1.56 -29.42 4.51
CA ALA A 38 1.44 -30.79 4.02
C ALA A 38 1.24 -30.87 2.50
N VAL A 39 0.50 -29.92 1.91
CA VAL A 39 0.14 -29.94 0.48
C VAL A 39 1.13 -29.15 -0.39
N PHE A 40 1.54 -27.96 0.06
CA PHE A 40 2.33 -27.01 -0.73
C PHE A 40 3.78 -26.85 -0.25
N GLY A 41 4.12 -27.47 0.87
CA GLY A 41 5.46 -27.45 1.47
C GLY A 41 5.63 -26.38 2.54
N ALA A 42 6.57 -26.62 3.45
CA ALA A 42 6.84 -25.76 4.61
C ALA A 42 7.17 -24.31 4.23
N GLU A 43 7.83 -24.10 3.10
CA GLU A 43 8.21 -22.77 2.64
C GLU A 43 7.01 -21.88 2.34
N VAL A 44 6.01 -22.39 1.60
CA VAL A 44 4.80 -21.63 1.27
C VAL A 44 3.97 -21.35 2.53
N ALA A 45 3.87 -22.35 3.40
CA ALA A 45 3.16 -22.25 4.68
C ALA A 45 3.76 -21.16 5.58
N GLU A 46 5.09 -21.05 5.65
CA GLU A 46 5.76 -20.02 6.45
C GLU A 46 5.57 -18.61 5.87
N ILE A 47 5.52 -18.46 4.54
CA ILE A 47 5.20 -17.17 3.91
C ILE A 47 3.78 -16.73 4.28
N VAL A 48 2.78 -17.61 4.13
CA VAL A 48 1.38 -17.32 4.48
C VAL A 48 1.24 -17.03 5.98
N ARG A 49 1.91 -17.81 6.84
CA ARG A 49 1.95 -17.56 8.28
C ARG A 49 2.54 -16.19 8.62
N GLY A 50 3.62 -15.81 7.95
CA GLY A 50 4.25 -14.50 8.08
C GLY A 50 3.32 -13.37 7.68
N ASP A 51 2.62 -13.55 6.56
CA ASP A 51 1.67 -12.60 6.00
C ASP A 51 0.52 -12.27 6.98
N THR A 52 -0.16 -13.28 7.52
CA THR A 52 -1.22 -13.12 8.54
C THR A 52 -0.71 -12.45 9.81
N LYS A 53 0.51 -12.76 10.25
CA LYS A 53 1.11 -12.11 11.45
C LYS A 53 1.35 -10.63 11.21
N VAL A 54 1.83 -10.27 10.02
CA VAL A 54 2.06 -8.87 9.65
C VAL A 54 0.74 -8.09 9.58
N SER A 55 -0.33 -8.65 8.97
CA SER A 55 -1.66 -8.04 8.97
C SER A 55 -2.08 -7.62 10.38
N LYS A 56 -2.02 -8.58 11.32
CA LYS A 56 -2.42 -8.35 12.72
C LYS A 56 -1.55 -7.33 13.43
N LEU A 57 -0.26 -7.25 13.10
CA LEU A 57 0.65 -6.26 13.68
C LEU A 57 0.32 -4.85 13.19
N ILE A 58 0.07 -4.70 11.89
CA ILE A 58 -0.32 -3.42 11.27
C ILE A 58 -1.68 -2.96 11.83
N GLU A 59 -2.66 -3.86 11.96
CA GLU A 59 -3.97 -3.54 12.55
C GLU A 59 -3.86 -3.05 14.00
N ARG A 60 -2.99 -3.68 14.81
CA ARG A 60 -2.72 -3.26 16.19
C ARG A 60 -2.01 -1.90 16.24
N GLY A 61 -1.05 -1.66 15.35
CA GLY A 61 -0.35 -0.37 15.21
C GLY A 61 -1.29 0.76 14.78
N ALA A 62 -2.13 0.51 13.78
CA ALA A 62 -3.16 1.44 13.32
C ALA A 62 -4.19 1.75 14.42
N THR A 63 -4.56 0.75 15.22
CA THR A 63 -5.44 0.93 16.38
C THR A 63 -4.77 1.80 17.45
N ARG A 64 -3.49 1.59 17.74
CA ARG A 64 -2.73 2.46 18.65
C ARG A 64 -2.67 3.90 18.17
N ALA A 65 -2.33 4.13 16.91
CA ALA A 65 -2.30 5.46 16.31
C ALA A 65 -3.69 6.15 16.38
N ALA A 66 -4.77 5.42 16.10
CA ALA A 66 -6.13 5.92 16.23
C ALA A 66 -6.50 6.29 17.69
N VAL A 67 -6.07 5.49 18.67
CA VAL A 67 -6.27 5.77 20.10
C VAL A 67 -5.45 6.99 20.56
N THR A 68 -4.21 7.14 20.10
CA THR A 68 -3.39 8.33 20.37
C THR A 68 -4.04 9.59 19.80
N ALA A 69 -4.50 9.55 18.55
CA ALA A 69 -5.21 10.66 17.91
C ALA A 69 -6.50 11.04 18.66
N ALA A 70 -7.30 10.05 19.09
CA ALA A 70 -8.50 10.27 19.89
C ALA A 70 -8.19 10.89 21.27
N ARG A 71 -7.05 10.55 21.87
CA ARG A 71 -6.57 11.18 23.13
C ARG A 71 -6.07 12.61 22.90
N GLY A 72 -5.42 12.89 21.78
CA GLY A 72 -5.02 14.24 21.39
C GLY A 72 -6.22 15.18 21.21
N LEU A 73 -7.29 14.70 20.59
CA LEU A 73 -8.56 15.42 20.47
C LEU A 73 -9.22 15.73 21.83
N ALA A 74 -9.07 14.84 22.82
CA ALA A 74 -9.52 15.09 24.19
C ALA A 74 -8.61 16.06 24.97
N ALA A 75 -7.35 16.22 24.56
CA ALA A 75 -6.35 17.09 25.20
C ALA A 75 -6.28 18.51 24.60
N GLY A 76 -6.95 18.77 23.47
CA GLY A 76 -6.75 19.95 22.63
C GLY A 76 -7.82 21.04 22.72
N ALA A 77 -8.16 21.53 23.91
CA ALA A 77 -8.73 22.87 24.09
C ALA A 77 -7.61 23.84 24.48
N ARG A 78 -6.67 24.10 23.57
CA ARG A 78 -5.80 25.29 23.54
C ARG A 78 -4.78 25.21 22.40
N GLY A 79 -4.85 26.17 21.48
CA GLY A 79 -3.72 26.62 20.68
C GLY A 79 -3.62 26.02 19.28
N ALA A 80 -4.32 26.64 18.33
CA ALA A 80 -4.05 26.50 16.91
C ALA A 80 -2.63 27.01 16.59
N ARG A 81 -1.82 26.16 15.95
CA ARG A 81 -0.85 26.58 14.92
C ARG A 81 -0.86 25.53 13.82
N ASP A 82 -1.02 26.05 12.63
CA ASP A 82 -1.04 25.35 11.35
C ASP A 82 0.28 24.61 11.16
N ASP A 83 0.21 23.29 11.02
CA ASP A 83 1.13 22.42 10.28
C ASP A 83 0.46 21.04 10.21
N GLU A 84 0.47 20.42 9.03
CA GLU A 84 -0.20 19.13 8.79
C GLU A 84 0.33 18.02 9.72
N GLU A 85 -0.42 17.69 10.77
CA GLU A 85 -0.13 16.53 11.64
C GLU A 85 -0.46 15.22 10.91
N GLY A 86 0.48 14.80 10.03
CA GLY A 86 0.73 13.40 9.77
C GLY A 86 1.17 12.67 11.06
N PRO A 87 1.30 11.33 11.03
CA PRO A 87 1.73 10.57 12.21
C PRO A 87 3.05 11.14 12.74
N PHE A 88 3.18 11.33 14.06
CA PHE A 88 4.41 11.82 14.66
C PHE A 88 5.62 11.04 14.13
N PRO A 89 6.76 11.69 13.82
CA PRO A 89 7.93 11.05 13.22
C PRO A 89 8.38 9.76 13.94
N ASP A 90 8.23 9.73 15.27
CA ASP A 90 8.57 8.58 16.11
C ASP A 90 7.57 7.43 15.98
N GLU A 91 6.27 7.69 15.80
CA GLU A 91 5.26 6.64 15.55
C GLU A 91 5.41 6.04 14.15
N ALA A 92 5.73 6.87 13.14
CA ALA A 92 6.01 6.38 11.79
C ALA A 92 7.28 5.52 11.77
N ALA A 93 8.33 5.94 12.47
CA ALA A 93 9.57 5.18 12.62
C ALA A 93 9.36 3.86 13.38
N GLU A 94 8.54 3.85 14.44
CA GLU A 94 8.26 2.66 15.24
C GLU A 94 7.36 1.66 14.51
N ASN A 95 6.33 2.14 13.80
CA ASN A 95 5.48 1.28 12.95
C ASN A 95 6.29 0.68 11.80
N LEU A 96 7.16 1.48 11.17
CA LEU A 96 8.09 1.01 10.15
C LEU A 96 9.09 0.01 10.72
N ARG A 97 9.62 0.24 11.93
CA ARG A 97 10.56 -0.68 12.60
C ARG A 97 9.90 -2.00 12.95
N CYS A 98 8.69 -1.97 13.51
CA CYS A 98 7.88 -3.16 13.79
C CYS A 98 7.59 -3.95 12.51
N LEU A 99 7.24 -3.27 11.43
CA LEU A 99 6.99 -3.88 10.13
C LEU A 99 8.27 -4.51 9.55
N LEU A 100 9.36 -3.75 9.50
CA LEU A 100 10.66 -4.24 8.99
C LEU A 100 11.17 -5.42 9.81
N LEU A 101 10.97 -5.45 11.13
CA LEU A 101 11.36 -6.57 12.00
C LEU A 101 10.47 -7.80 11.82
N ALA A 102 9.15 -7.62 11.64
CA ALA A 102 8.23 -8.72 11.35
C ALA A 102 8.50 -9.35 9.98
N MET A 103 9.06 -8.57 9.04
CA MET A 103 9.36 -8.96 7.67
C MET A 103 10.83 -9.36 7.43
N ALA A 104 11.71 -9.12 8.40
CA ALA A 104 13.17 -9.31 8.28
C ALA A 104 13.60 -10.76 8.02
N ARG A 105 12.72 -11.74 8.20
CA ARG A 105 13.05 -13.16 8.01
C ARG A 105 12.76 -13.68 6.60
N ASP A 106 11.80 -13.09 5.87
CA ASP A 106 11.51 -13.48 4.50
C ASP A 106 10.93 -12.32 3.69
N ARG A 107 11.73 -11.81 2.74
CA ARG A 107 11.35 -10.74 1.81
C ARG A 107 10.08 -11.05 1.01
N ARG A 108 9.74 -12.32 0.81
CA ARG A 108 8.57 -12.75 0.02
C ARG A 108 7.26 -12.40 0.71
N VAL A 109 7.23 -12.41 2.04
CA VAL A 109 6.09 -11.92 2.83
C VAL A 109 5.80 -10.45 2.48
N VAL A 110 6.84 -9.65 2.27
CA VAL A 110 6.67 -8.24 1.87
C VAL A 110 6.11 -8.08 0.48
N LEU A 111 6.61 -8.88 -0.46
CA LEU A 111 6.12 -8.83 -1.84
C LEU A 111 4.65 -9.22 -1.90
N VAL A 112 4.24 -10.27 -1.17
CA VAL A 112 2.84 -10.69 -1.07
C VAL A 112 1.97 -9.56 -0.51
N LYS A 113 2.38 -8.91 0.59
CA LYS A 113 1.66 -7.76 1.16
C LYS A 113 1.57 -6.55 0.24
N LEU A 114 2.64 -6.22 -0.47
CA LEU A 114 2.62 -5.12 -1.43
C LEU A 114 1.68 -5.43 -2.60
N ALA A 115 1.70 -6.66 -3.11
CA ALA A 115 0.83 -7.10 -4.19
C ALA A 115 -0.66 -7.11 -3.78
N ASP A 116 -0.97 -7.63 -2.59
CA ASP A 116 -2.32 -7.58 -2.01
C ASP A 116 -2.78 -6.14 -1.82
N ARG A 117 -1.95 -5.29 -1.17
CA ARG A 117 -2.32 -3.89 -0.96
C ARG A 117 -2.57 -3.13 -2.26
N LEU A 118 -1.74 -3.36 -3.28
CA LEU A 118 -1.92 -2.74 -4.59
C LEU A 118 -3.25 -3.16 -5.23
N HIS A 119 -3.58 -4.45 -5.16
CA HIS A 119 -4.88 -4.92 -5.63
C HIS A 119 -6.04 -4.25 -4.89
N ASN A 120 -5.96 -4.18 -3.57
CA ASN A 120 -6.98 -3.54 -2.73
C ASN A 120 -7.16 -2.04 -3.05
N MET A 121 -6.07 -1.33 -3.36
CA MET A 121 -6.15 0.07 -3.78
C MET A 121 -6.81 0.25 -5.15
N ARG A 122 -6.58 -0.68 -6.09
CA ARG A 122 -7.21 -0.64 -7.43
C ARG A 122 -8.71 -0.92 -7.38
N THR A 123 -9.18 -1.72 -6.42
CA THR A 123 -10.59 -2.11 -6.26
C THR A 123 -11.32 -1.31 -5.18
N LEU A 124 -10.65 -0.29 -4.62
CA LEU A 124 -11.11 0.45 -3.45
C LEU A 124 -12.47 1.16 -3.63
N GLY A 125 -12.84 1.47 -4.87
CA GLY A 125 -14.09 2.16 -5.21
C GLY A 125 -15.37 1.43 -4.79
N ALA A 126 -15.33 0.12 -4.55
CA ALA A 126 -16.47 -0.65 -4.05
C ALA A 126 -16.78 -0.42 -2.56
N MET A 127 -15.86 0.21 -1.81
CA MET A 127 -15.97 0.43 -0.37
C MET A 127 -16.61 1.79 -0.04
N PRO A 128 -17.21 1.99 1.15
CA PRO A 128 -17.66 3.30 1.62
C PRO A 128 -16.52 4.31 1.77
N ALA A 129 -16.79 5.60 1.52
CA ALA A 129 -15.78 6.68 1.50
C ALA A 129 -14.88 6.72 2.75
N HIS A 130 -15.43 6.49 3.96
CA HIS A 130 -14.64 6.47 5.19
C HIS A 130 -13.61 5.33 5.22
N LYS A 131 -13.97 4.14 4.69
CA LYS A 131 -13.02 3.01 4.56
C LYS A 131 -11.99 3.30 3.48
N GLN A 132 -12.39 3.90 2.35
CA GLN A 132 -11.47 4.31 1.29
C GLN A 132 -10.39 5.25 1.83
N ALA A 133 -10.79 6.32 2.52
CA ALA A 133 -9.85 7.29 3.09
C ALA A 133 -8.94 6.66 4.15
N ARG A 134 -9.47 5.76 5.01
CA ARG A 134 -8.64 5.03 6.00
C ARG A 134 -7.57 4.19 5.31
N ILE A 135 -7.98 3.37 4.35
CA ILE A 135 -7.07 2.47 3.61
C ILE A 135 -6.03 3.29 2.84
N ALA A 136 -6.42 4.39 2.18
CA ALA A 136 -5.48 5.23 1.44
C ALA A 136 -4.45 5.92 2.35
N ARG A 137 -4.83 6.39 3.55
CA ARG A 137 -3.88 6.94 4.53
C ARG A 137 -2.90 5.88 5.01
N GLU A 138 -3.38 4.68 5.33
CA GLU A 138 -2.55 3.54 5.72
C GLU A 138 -1.55 3.17 4.61
N THR A 139 -2.03 3.05 3.37
CA THR A 139 -1.21 2.80 2.18
C THR A 139 -0.08 3.83 2.04
N ARG A 140 -0.41 5.12 2.13
CA ARG A 140 0.56 6.21 2.00
C ARG A 140 1.59 6.21 3.14
N ALA A 141 1.16 5.95 4.37
CA ALA A 141 2.04 6.00 5.54
C ALA A 141 2.95 4.78 5.67
N ILE A 142 2.49 3.61 5.20
CA ILE A 142 3.16 2.33 5.48
C ILE A 142 3.70 1.68 4.20
N TYR A 143 2.84 1.46 3.20
CA TYR A 143 3.16 0.62 2.05
C TYR A 143 3.96 1.36 0.97
N VAL A 144 3.73 2.66 0.79
CA VAL A 144 4.50 3.50 -0.15
C VAL A 144 5.98 3.59 0.27
N PRO A 145 6.34 3.95 1.52
CA PRO A 145 7.73 3.93 1.96
C PRO A 145 8.37 2.54 1.92
N LEU A 146 7.59 1.49 2.13
CA LEU A 146 8.05 0.10 2.04
C LEU A 146 8.43 -0.27 0.59
N ALA A 147 7.56 0.04 -0.37
CA ALA A 147 7.82 -0.17 -1.79
C ALA A 147 9.07 0.60 -2.26
N HIS A 148 9.21 1.86 -1.78
CA HIS A 148 10.41 2.67 -2.02
C HIS A 148 11.69 1.97 -1.52
N ARG A 149 11.69 1.51 -0.27
CA ARG A 149 12.87 0.90 0.37
C ARG A 149 13.27 -0.44 -0.26
N LEU A 150 12.32 -1.16 -0.83
CA LEU A 150 12.56 -2.41 -1.56
C LEU A 150 12.91 -2.20 -3.03
N GLY A 151 12.91 -0.96 -3.52
CA GLY A 151 13.20 -0.64 -4.92
C GLY A 151 12.11 -1.05 -5.89
N VAL A 152 10.88 -1.29 -5.42
CA VAL A 152 9.74 -1.70 -6.25
C VAL A 152 9.01 -0.44 -6.75
N TRP A 153 9.71 0.35 -7.57
CA TRP A 153 9.29 1.70 -7.97
C TRP A 153 7.97 1.77 -8.72
N GLY A 154 7.67 0.77 -9.57
CA GLY A 154 6.39 0.71 -10.28
C GLY A 154 5.20 0.60 -9.31
N VAL A 155 5.32 -0.26 -8.30
CA VAL A 155 4.30 -0.40 -7.24
C VAL A 155 4.20 0.87 -6.41
N LYS A 156 5.33 1.48 -6.03
CA LYS A 156 5.35 2.74 -5.29
C LYS A 156 4.56 3.83 -6.03
N ALA A 157 4.89 4.08 -7.29
CA ALA A 157 4.27 5.14 -8.08
C ALA A 157 2.76 4.92 -8.19
N GLU A 158 2.34 3.69 -8.47
CA GLU A 158 0.91 3.38 -8.60
C GLU A 158 0.15 3.51 -7.26
N LEU A 159 0.75 3.07 -6.14
CA LEU A 159 0.16 3.27 -4.82
C LEU A 159 0.03 4.76 -4.49
N GLU A 160 1.03 5.58 -4.81
CA GLU A 160 0.99 7.03 -4.60
C GLU A 160 -0.13 7.68 -5.41
N ASP A 161 -0.27 7.35 -6.69
CA ASP A 161 -1.33 7.88 -7.55
C ASP A 161 -2.72 7.49 -7.07
N LEU A 162 -2.91 6.23 -6.64
CA LEU A 162 -4.17 5.74 -6.08
C LEU A 162 -4.51 6.42 -4.75
N CYS A 163 -3.51 6.58 -3.86
CA CYS A 163 -3.66 7.32 -2.61
C CYS A 163 -4.04 8.78 -2.87
N PHE A 164 -3.36 9.43 -3.81
CA PHE A 164 -3.61 10.82 -4.18
C PHE A 164 -5.04 10.99 -4.71
N GLY A 165 -5.52 10.08 -5.55
CA GLY A 165 -6.89 10.13 -6.07
C GLY A 165 -7.99 9.96 -5.03
N VAL A 166 -7.72 9.26 -3.93
CA VAL A 166 -8.69 9.07 -2.85
C VAL A 166 -8.62 10.18 -1.81
N LEU A 167 -7.42 10.63 -1.46
CA LEU A 167 -7.22 11.60 -0.38
C LEU A 167 -7.39 13.05 -0.84
N GLN A 168 -7.09 13.35 -2.10
CA GLN A 168 -7.02 14.70 -2.65
C GLN A 168 -7.64 14.76 -4.07
N PRO A 169 -8.95 14.48 -4.20
CA PRO A 169 -9.59 14.35 -5.51
C PRO A 169 -9.63 15.68 -6.29
N ALA A 170 -9.74 16.81 -5.60
CA ALA A 170 -9.79 18.14 -6.24
C ALA A 170 -8.42 18.52 -6.83
N GLU A 171 -7.36 18.29 -6.07
CA GLU A 171 -5.97 18.53 -6.47
C GLU A 171 -5.59 17.61 -7.62
N ARG A 172 -5.97 16.33 -7.56
CA ARG A 172 -5.74 15.38 -8.67
C ARG A 172 -6.40 15.85 -9.96
N ALA A 173 -7.64 16.32 -9.89
CA ALA A 173 -8.33 16.86 -11.06
C ALA A 173 -7.65 18.13 -11.59
N ALA A 174 -7.09 18.98 -10.71
CA ALA A 174 -6.34 20.16 -11.13
C ALA A 174 -5.02 19.78 -11.84
N VAL A 175 -4.25 18.83 -11.30
CA VAL A 175 -3.01 18.35 -11.90
C VAL A 175 -3.28 17.67 -13.25
N ALA A 176 -4.33 16.85 -13.37
CA ALA A 176 -4.71 16.23 -14.63
C ALA A 176 -4.99 17.28 -15.72
N ARG A 177 -5.79 18.30 -15.40
CA ARG A 177 -6.07 19.41 -16.34
C ARG A 177 -4.83 20.21 -16.71
N ALA A 178 -3.92 20.44 -15.75
CA ALA A 178 -2.67 21.15 -16.02
C ALA A 178 -1.75 20.35 -16.95
N THR A 179 -1.73 19.02 -16.77
CA THR A 179 -0.94 18.08 -17.58
C THR A 179 -1.47 18.03 -19.02
N GLU A 180 -2.79 17.92 -19.20
CA GLU A 180 -3.44 17.96 -20.52
C GLU A 180 -3.09 19.25 -21.28
N ARG A 181 -3.25 20.41 -20.63
CA ARG A 181 -2.90 21.71 -21.23
C ARG A 181 -1.44 21.82 -21.62
N PHE A 182 -0.54 21.29 -20.78
CA PHE A 182 0.89 21.31 -21.08
C PHE A 182 1.21 20.47 -22.32
N PHE A 183 0.65 19.26 -22.42
CA PHE A 183 0.89 18.40 -23.58
C PHE A 183 0.29 18.97 -24.86
N GLU A 184 -0.94 19.51 -24.82
CA GLU A 184 -1.57 20.15 -25.98
C GLU A 184 -0.72 21.31 -26.52
N GLY A 185 -0.25 22.21 -25.65
CA GLY A 185 0.59 23.34 -26.07
C GLY A 185 1.96 22.92 -26.61
N THR A 186 2.57 21.87 -26.05
CA THR A 186 3.89 21.38 -26.50
C THR A 186 3.81 20.70 -27.88
N PHE A 187 2.72 19.99 -28.18
CA PHE A 187 2.52 19.35 -29.48
C PHE A 187 2.20 20.37 -30.60
N GLU A 188 1.52 21.47 -30.29
CA GLU A 188 1.31 22.57 -31.25
C GLU A 188 2.64 23.26 -31.61
N GLU A 189 3.52 23.49 -30.63
CA GLU A 189 4.85 24.08 -30.86
C GLU A 189 5.77 23.17 -31.69
N LEU A 190 5.72 21.84 -31.47
CA LEU A 190 6.54 20.87 -32.20
C LEU A 190 5.95 20.50 -33.58
N GLY A 191 4.62 20.51 -33.74
CA GLY A 191 3.93 20.23 -35.00
C GLY A 191 4.00 21.39 -36.01
N GLY A 192 4.15 22.63 -35.53
CA GLY A 192 4.33 23.82 -36.39
C GLY A 192 5.72 23.95 -37.03
N ALA A 193 6.73 23.21 -36.54
CA ALA A 193 8.10 23.29 -37.05
C ALA A 193 8.36 22.43 -38.31
N GLY A 194 7.42 21.58 -38.73
CA GLY A 194 7.58 20.62 -39.83
C GLY A 194 7.15 21.07 -41.23
N SER A 195 6.64 22.30 -41.42
CA SER A 195 6.09 22.76 -42.72
C SER A 195 6.90 23.88 -43.40
N ARG A 196 8.21 23.98 -43.13
CA ARG A 196 9.11 24.87 -43.89
C ARG A 196 10.42 24.16 -44.21
N ALA A 197 10.41 23.34 -45.26
CA ALA A 197 11.59 22.94 -46.02
C ALA A 197 11.16 22.67 -47.46
#